data_AF-A0AAE0GU84-F1
#
_entry.id   AF-A0AAE0GU84-F1
#
_cell.length_a   1.000
_cell.length_b   1.000
_cell.length_c   1.000
_cell.angle_alpha   90.00
_cell.angle_beta   90.00
_cell.angle_gamma   90.00
#
_symmetry.space_group_name_H-M   'P 1'
#
loop_
_entity.id
_entity.type
_entity.pdbx_description
1 polymer ?
#
loop_
_entity_poly.entity_id
_entity_poly.type
_entity_poly.pdbx_seq_one_letter_code
_entity_poly.pdbx_strand_id
1 'polypeptide(L)'
;MDLAWVCATRNLPELNSSEESRILAHLQDVDRSVRRKANRPTAPARRLEGKLETFKRKRVSEDRTRDVPGDIAIQKLHHYLDSFGMERTNSQKMFHRAFLGATLAHIYGSNDFERHRTRILAQNDMEDPSFEVLVVTPRRWGKTTSVAMFVAALLLAVPDMWVSVFSTGQRASSSLLEQVCKMVCHVPQGSTRILRRNQEQVFIRGDSPADVRRMYSYPSSVQADNGKALPATTRDGDRRSAYGSVLDRFEWLSARDRGECRPGDIGTF
;
A
#
# COMPACT_ATOMS: atom_id res chain seq x y z
N MET A 1 -6.52 22.50 -6.78
CA MET A 1 -5.34 23.34 -6.55
C MET A 1 -4.21 22.40 -6.22
N ASP A 2 -3.30 22.24 -7.18
CA ASP A 2 -2.07 21.46 -7.08
C ASP A 2 -0.99 22.37 -6.51
N LEU A 3 -0.27 21.92 -5.49
CA LEU A 3 0.92 22.62 -4.98
C LEU A 3 2.17 22.02 -5.63
N ALA A 4 3.04 22.94 -6.03
CA ALA A 4 4.19 22.78 -6.89
C ALA A 4 5.45 22.32 -6.14
N TRP A 5 6.41 21.80 -6.92
CA TRP A 5 7.84 21.97 -6.64
C TRP A 5 8.53 22.50 -7.90
N VAL A 6 9.27 23.61 -7.74
CA VAL A 6 10.09 24.28 -8.74
C VAL A 6 11.52 23.76 -8.59
N CYS A 7 12.13 23.27 -9.66
CA CYS A 7 13.56 23.04 -9.73
C CYS A 7 14.16 23.97 -10.79
N ALA A 8 15.06 24.85 -10.35
CA ALA A 8 15.81 25.74 -11.21
C ALA A 8 16.82 24.95 -12.04
N THR A 9 16.69 24.98 -13.37
CA THR A 9 17.72 24.51 -14.29
C THR A 9 18.58 25.70 -14.73
N ARG A 10 19.87 25.68 -14.36
CA ARG A 10 20.89 26.54 -14.99
C ARG A 10 21.06 26.08 -16.45
N ASN A 11 21.12 27.05 -17.37
CA ASN A 11 21.47 26.84 -18.78
C ASN A 11 22.84 26.16 -18.87
N LEU A 12 22.84 24.85 -19.05
CA LEU A 12 23.97 24.12 -19.60
C LEU A 12 23.92 24.29 -21.13
N PRO A 13 25.08 24.50 -21.79
CA PRO A 13 25.12 24.45 -23.25
C PRO A 13 24.59 23.08 -23.71
N GLU A 14 23.66 23.08 -24.67
CA GLU A 14 23.16 21.85 -25.28
C GLU A 14 24.33 21.12 -25.93
N LEU A 15 24.82 20.08 -25.27
CA LEU A 15 25.73 19.12 -25.86
C LEU A 15 24.97 18.36 -26.93
N ASN A 16 25.56 18.18 -28.10
CA ASN A 16 24.95 17.32 -29.12
C ASN A 16 24.90 15.87 -28.60
N SER A 17 23.88 15.12 -29.02
CA SER A 17 23.62 13.75 -28.55
C SER A 17 24.79 12.78 -28.78
N SER A 18 25.70 13.11 -29.70
CA SER A 18 26.92 12.35 -30.00
C SER A 18 27.98 12.53 -28.91
N GLU A 19 28.18 13.75 -28.41
CA GLU A 19 29.15 14.05 -27.35
C GLU A 19 28.72 13.50 -25.99
N GLU A 20 27.43 13.60 -25.64
CA GLU A 20 26.90 12.97 -24.42
C GLU A 20 27.10 11.46 -24.41
N SER A 21 26.87 10.80 -25.56
CA SER A 21 27.07 9.35 -25.72
C SER A 21 28.53 8.94 -25.54
N ARG A 22 29.49 9.76 -26.02
CA ARG A 22 30.92 9.50 -25.89
C ARG A 22 31.41 9.68 -24.45
N ILE A 23 30.93 10.70 -23.76
CA ILE A 23 31.28 10.97 -22.36
C ILE A 23 30.71 9.87 -21.45
N LEU A 24 29.45 9.47 -21.66
CA LEU A 24 28.83 8.37 -20.90
C LEU A 24 29.55 7.03 -21.13
N ALA A 25 29.91 6.71 -22.36
CA ALA A 25 30.65 5.48 -22.67
C ALA A 25 32.03 5.46 -21.99
N HIS A 26 32.75 6.60 -22.01
CA HIS A 26 34.07 6.68 -21.38
C HIS A 26 33.99 6.58 -19.85
N LEU A 27 33.01 7.23 -19.21
CA LEU A 27 32.80 7.13 -17.77
C LEU A 27 32.42 5.70 -17.35
N GLN A 28 31.61 5.00 -18.16
CA GLN A 28 31.26 3.60 -17.91
C GLN A 28 32.48 2.66 -18.01
N ASP A 29 33.39 2.90 -18.95
CA ASP A 29 34.60 2.08 -19.11
C ASP A 29 35.64 2.35 -18.01
N VAL A 30 35.78 3.60 -17.57
CA VAL A 30 36.66 3.94 -16.44
C VAL A 30 36.15 3.30 -15.14
N ASP A 31 34.85 3.36 -14.86
CA ASP A 31 34.28 2.72 -13.65
C ASP A 31 34.43 1.18 -13.70
N ARG A 32 34.24 0.55 -14.87
CA ARG A 32 34.48 -0.89 -15.05
C ARG A 32 35.93 -1.29 -14.80
N SER A 33 36.89 -0.47 -15.25
CA SER A 33 38.33 -0.73 -15.08
C SER A 33 38.75 -0.63 -13.61
N VAL A 34 38.25 0.39 -12.90
CA VAL A 34 38.55 0.61 -11.48
C VAL A 34 37.96 -0.51 -10.61
N ARG A 35 36.72 -0.93 -10.86
CA ARG A 35 36.08 -2.05 -10.13
C ARG A 35 36.80 -3.39 -10.34
N ARG A 36 37.33 -3.65 -11.53
CA ARG A 36 38.06 -4.89 -11.83
C ARG A 36 39.39 -5.01 -11.09
N LYS A 37 40.04 -3.88 -10.76
CA LYS A 37 41.31 -3.88 -10.01
C LYS A 37 41.14 -3.92 -8.50
N ALA A 38 40.04 -3.36 -7.97
CA ALA A 38 39.80 -3.31 -6.52
C ALA A 38 39.27 -4.63 -5.92
N ASN A 39 38.67 -5.53 -6.73
CA ASN A 39 37.91 -6.69 -6.24
C ASN A 39 38.47 -8.04 -6.73
N ARG A 40 39.79 -8.26 -6.71
CA ARG A 40 40.33 -9.63 -6.83
C ARG A 40 40.44 -10.27 -5.45
N PRO A 41 39.45 -11.08 -5.02
CA PRO A 41 39.56 -11.82 -3.76
C PRO A 41 40.76 -12.75 -3.82
N THR A 42 41.56 -12.74 -2.76
CA THR A 42 42.68 -13.67 -2.59
C THR A 42 42.13 -15.11 -2.54
N ALA A 43 42.90 -16.08 -3.03
CA ALA A 43 42.50 -17.49 -3.11
C ALA A 43 41.84 -18.09 -1.83
N PRO A 44 42.23 -17.74 -0.58
CA PRO A 44 41.53 -18.22 0.61
C PRO A 44 40.11 -17.64 0.80
N ALA A 45 39.82 -16.42 0.32
CA ALA A 45 38.49 -15.80 0.43
C ALA A 45 37.44 -16.54 -0.44
N ARG A 46 37.85 -17.04 -1.62
CA ARG A 46 36.98 -17.80 -2.53
C ARG A 46 36.45 -19.10 -1.91
N ARG A 47 37.22 -19.75 -1.03
CA ARG A 47 36.83 -21.02 -0.40
C ARG A 47 35.78 -20.83 0.69
N LEU A 48 35.79 -19.69 1.38
CA LEU A 48 34.78 -19.30 2.36
C LEU A 48 33.49 -18.84 1.68
N GLU A 49 33.58 -18.05 0.61
CA GLU A 49 32.42 -17.64 -0.20
C GLU A 49 31.64 -18.84 -0.74
N GLY A 50 32.32 -19.84 -1.31
CA GLY A 50 31.64 -21.03 -1.82
C GLY A 50 30.88 -21.82 -0.75
N LYS A 51 31.43 -21.92 0.46
CA LYS A 51 30.74 -22.57 1.59
C LYS A 51 29.55 -21.72 2.05
N LEU A 52 29.72 -20.42 2.18
CA LEU A 52 28.66 -19.49 2.60
C LEU A 52 27.48 -19.51 1.62
N GLU A 53 27.75 -19.49 0.32
CA GLU A 53 26.72 -19.59 -0.72
C GLU A 53 26.01 -20.95 -0.72
N THR A 54 26.74 -22.04 -0.48
CA THR A 54 26.13 -23.37 -0.33
C THR A 54 25.22 -23.44 0.90
N PHE A 55 25.63 -22.86 2.02
CA PHE A 55 24.81 -22.77 3.24
C PHE A 55 23.56 -21.89 3.06
N LYS A 56 23.70 -20.73 2.40
CA LYS A 56 22.57 -19.87 2.02
C LYS A 56 21.58 -20.63 1.14
N ARG A 57 22.08 -21.32 0.10
CA ARG A 57 21.25 -22.08 -0.85
C ARG A 57 20.50 -23.23 -0.17
N LYS A 58 21.14 -23.92 0.78
CA LYS A 58 20.52 -25.01 1.56
C LYS A 58 19.42 -24.50 2.50
N ARG A 59 19.64 -23.39 3.22
CA ARG A 59 18.58 -22.77 4.04
C ARG A 59 17.39 -22.28 3.20
N VAL A 60 17.68 -21.64 2.06
CA VAL A 60 16.62 -21.18 1.14
C VAL A 60 15.80 -22.35 0.59
N SER A 61 16.40 -23.53 0.37
CA SER A 61 15.64 -24.72 -0.06
C SER A 61 14.78 -25.34 1.04
N GLU A 62 15.22 -25.32 2.29
CA GLU A 62 14.47 -25.89 3.42
C GLU A 62 13.26 -25.02 3.79
N ASP A 63 13.38 -23.69 3.70
CA ASP A 63 12.31 -22.75 4.04
C ASP A 63 11.17 -22.68 2.99
N ARG A 64 11.36 -23.30 1.82
CA ARG A 64 10.34 -23.38 0.74
C ARG A 64 9.19 -24.35 1.03
N THR A 65 9.26 -25.13 2.10
CA THR A 65 8.37 -26.29 2.26
C THR A 65 7.17 -26.08 3.17
N ARG A 66 7.02 -24.90 3.79
CA ARG A 66 5.87 -24.61 4.65
C ARG A 66 5.14 -23.37 4.17
N ASP A 67 3.96 -23.58 3.59
CA ASP A 67 3.01 -22.52 3.35
C ASP A 67 2.60 -21.93 4.70
N VAL A 68 2.77 -20.62 4.86
CA VAL A 68 2.27 -19.89 6.03
C VAL A 68 0.91 -19.26 5.68
N PRO A 69 0.06 -18.92 6.66
CA PRO A 69 -1.27 -18.36 6.39
C PRO A 69 -1.27 -17.15 5.44
N GLY A 70 -0.22 -16.33 5.47
CA GLY A 70 -0.06 -15.19 4.56
C GLY A 70 0.08 -15.58 3.09
N ASP A 71 0.66 -16.75 2.77
CA ASP A 71 0.76 -17.24 1.39
C ASP A 71 -0.63 -17.52 0.81
N ILE A 72 -1.53 -18.11 1.62
CA ILE A 72 -2.94 -18.34 1.26
C ILE A 72 -3.68 -17.01 1.08
N ALA A 73 -3.42 -16.03 1.95
CA ALA A 73 -4.04 -14.72 1.86
C ALA A 73 -3.63 -13.99 0.57
N ILE A 74 -2.37 -14.06 0.14
CA ILE A 74 -1.92 -13.48 -1.14
C ILE A 74 -2.61 -14.15 -2.33
N GLN A 75 -2.72 -15.48 -2.32
CA GLN A 75 -3.43 -16.20 -3.39
C GLN A 75 -4.90 -15.78 -3.47
N LYS A 76 -5.59 -15.68 -2.33
CA LYS A 76 -6.96 -15.13 -2.25
C LYS A 76 -7.03 -13.69 -2.76
N LEU A 77 -6.07 -12.85 -2.41
CA LEU A 77 -6.02 -11.45 -2.83
C LEU A 77 -5.92 -11.35 -4.37
N HIS A 78 -5.04 -12.13 -4.99
CA HIS A 78 -4.94 -12.19 -6.45
C HIS A 78 -6.22 -12.69 -7.09
N HIS A 79 -6.81 -13.76 -6.55
CA HIS A 79 -8.09 -14.26 -7.01
C HIS A 79 -9.18 -13.18 -6.97
N TYR A 80 -9.30 -12.44 -5.86
CA TYR A 80 -10.30 -11.39 -5.74
C TYR A 80 -10.08 -10.24 -6.72
N LEU A 81 -8.84 -9.79 -6.90
CA LEU A 81 -8.48 -8.74 -7.85
C LEU A 81 -8.91 -9.07 -9.30
N ASP A 82 -8.99 -10.35 -9.65
CA ASP A 82 -9.42 -10.81 -10.97
C ASP A 82 -10.92 -11.19 -11.01
N SER A 83 -11.60 -11.27 -9.86
CA SER A 83 -13.00 -11.68 -9.75
C SER A 83 -14.03 -10.53 -9.77
N PHE A 84 -13.58 -9.26 -9.74
CA PHE A 84 -14.49 -8.11 -9.66
C PHE A 84 -15.24 -7.78 -10.96
N GLY A 85 -15.16 -8.64 -11.98
CA GLY A 85 -15.86 -8.44 -13.26
C GLY A 85 -15.32 -7.29 -14.11
N MET A 86 -14.12 -6.79 -13.79
CA MET A 86 -13.42 -5.76 -14.56
C MET A 86 -12.00 -6.19 -14.89
N GLU A 87 -11.58 -5.94 -16.13
CA GLU A 87 -10.20 -6.19 -16.53
C GLU A 87 -9.28 -5.08 -16.00
N ARG A 88 -8.21 -5.48 -15.29
CA ARG A 88 -7.21 -4.55 -14.75
C ARG A 88 -6.28 -4.08 -15.87
N THR A 89 -6.13 -2.77 -16.04
CA THR A 89 -5.13 -2.22 -16.96
C THR A 89 -3.71 -2.45 -16.44
N ASN A 90 -2.71 -2.36 -17.32
CA ASN A 90 -1.30 -2.54 -16.94
C ASN A 90 -0.85 -1.57 -15.85
N SER A 91 -1.31 -0.31 -15.90
CA SER A 91 -1.05 0.68 -14.84
C SER A 91 -1.64 0.26 -13.49
N GLN A 92 -2.87 -0.29 -13.49
CA GLN A 92 -3.51 -0.75 -12.26
C GLN A 92 -2.79 -1.98 -11.69
N LYS A 93 -2.37 -2.93 -12.55
CA LYS A 93 -1.54 -4.07 -12.13
C LYS A 93 -0.22 -3.61 -11.49
N MET A 94 0.41 -2.58 -12.06
CA MET A 94 1.61 -1.96 -11.48
C MET A 94 1.33 -1.34 -10.10
N PHE A 95 0.23 -0.58 -9.94
CA PHE A 95 -0.15 -0.04 -8.64
C PHE A 95 -0.42 -1.14 -7.61
N HIS A 96 -1.15 -2.19 -7.99
CA HIS A 96 -1.44 -3.31 -7.09
C HIS A 96 -0.19 -4.07 -6.65
N ARG A 97 0.81 -4.23 -7.54
CA ARG A 97 2.10 -4.84 -7.15
C ARG A 97 2.84 -3.98 -6.12
N ALA A 98 2.85 -2.66 -6.31
CA ALA A 98 3.45 -1.76 -5.34
C ALA A 98 2.69 -1.78 -4.00
N PHE A 99 1.35 -1.71 -4.04
CA PHE A 99 0.51 -1.80 -2.84
C PHE A 99 0.72 -3.11 -2.09
N LEU A 100 0.80 -4.23 -2.81
CA LEU A 100 1.09 -5.54 -2.23
C LEU A 100 2.41 -5.53 -1.47
N GLY A 101 3.47 -4.98 -2.07
CA GLY A 101 4.77 -4.86 -1.41
C GLY A 101 4.71 -4.11 -0.09
N ALA A 102 4.00 -2.97 -0.09
CA ALA A 102 3.77 -2.16 1.11
C ALA A 102 2.97 -2.88 2.21
N THR A 103 2.11 -3.84 1.85
CA THR A 103 1.23 -4.51 2.79
C THR A 103 1.68 -5.92 3.18
N LEU A 104 2.80 -6.43 2.66
CA LEU A 104 3.28 -7.79 2.95
C LEU A 104 3.39 -8.04 4.46
N ALA A 105 4.02 -7.13 5.21
CA ALA A 105 4.16 -7.29 6.66
C ALA A 105 2.82 -7.35 7.41
N HIS A 106 1.79 -6.67 6.89
CA HIS A 106 0.44 -6.73 7.45
C HIS A 106 -0.31 -8.01 7.07
N ILE A 107 -0.08 -8.54 5.86
CA ILE A 107 -0.70 -9.78 5.38
C ILE A 107 -0.15 -11.00 6.11
N TYR A 108 1.17 -11.07 6.29
CA TYR A 108 1.83 -12.19 6.97
C TYR A 108 1.84 -12.02 8.49
N GLY A 109 1.73 -10.79 9.00
CA GLY A 109 2.02 -10.47 10.39
C GLY A 109 3.51 -10.28 10.63
N SER A 110 3.86 -9.44 11.61
CA SER A 110 5.25 -9.03 11.88
C SER A 110 6.21 -10.21 12.11
N ASN A 111 5.76 -11.23 12.85
CA ASN A 111 6.60 -12.38 13.19
C ASN A 111 6.92 -13.26 11.98
N ASP A 112 5.89 -13.68 11.24
CA ASP A 112 6.07 -14.58 10.09
C ASP A 112 6.75 -13.86 8.92
N PHE A 113 6.44 -12.56 8.75
CA PHE A 113 7.11 -11.74 7.74
C PHE A 113 8.61 -11.67 7.98
N GLU A 114 9.07 -11.29 9.18
CA GLU A 114 10.50 -11.19 9.47
C GLU A 114 11.21 -12.56 9.41
N ARG A 115 10.53 -13.62 9.86
CA ARG A 115 11.08 -14.98 9.82
C ARG A 115 11.33 -15.47 8.40
N HIS A 116 10.41 -15.17 7.48
CA HIS A 116 10.41 -15.68 6.11
C HIS A 116 10.66 -14.58 5.06
N ARG A 117 11.19 -13.42 5.47
CA ARG A 117 11.28 -12.20 4.66
C ARG A 117 11.91 -12.42 3.30
N THR A 118 13.08 -13.06 3.25
CA THR A 118 13.80 -13.33 2.00
C THR A 118 12.99 -14.20 1.04
N ARG A 119 12.28 -15.21 1.55
CA ARG A 119 11.41 -16.08 0.74
C ARG A 119 10.23 -15.30 0.19
N ILE A 120 9.53 -14.57 1.06
CA ILE A 120 8.32 -13.81 0.73
C ILE A 120 8.64 -12.77 -0.34
N LEU A 121 9.72 -12.01 -0.17
CA LEU A 121 10.16 -11.01 -1.15
C LEU A 121 10.52 -11.65 -2.49
N ALA A 122 11.30 -12.74 -2.48
CA ALA A 122 11.66 -13.45 -3.70
C ALA A 122 10.46 -14.03 -4.45
N GLN A 123 9.43 -14.54 -3.75
CA GLN A 123 8.20 -15.05 -4.36
C GLN A 123 7.32 -13.96 -4.98
N ASN A 124 7.44 -12.73 -4.50
CA ASN A 124 6.68 -11.58 -4.99
C ASN A 124 7.51 -10.70 -5.96
N ASP A 125 8.66 -11.21 -6.42
CA ASP A 125 9.61 -10.50 -7.28
C ASP A 125 10.01 -9.13 -6.69
N MET A 126 10.37 -9.11 -5.41
CA MET A 126 10.84 -7.93 -4.68
C MET A 126 12.22 -8.23 -4.08
N GLU A 127 13.10 -7.23 -4.09
CA GLU A 127 14.44 -7.35 -3.52
C GLU A 127 14.45 -6.89 -2.06
N ASP A 128 13.79 -5.76 -1.79
CA ASP A 128 13.69 -5.14 -0.48
C ASP A 128 12.22 -4.91 -0.09
N PRO A 129 11.88 -4.93 1.21
CA PRO A 129 10.55 -4.53 1.62
C PRO A 129 10.40 -3.02 1.47
N SER A 130 9.30 -2.62 0.86
CA SER A 130 8.79 -1.26 1.03
C SER A 130 7.65 -1.30 2.02
N PHE A 131 7.52 -0.27 2.87
CA PHE A 131 6.35 -0.08 3.74
C PHE A 131 5.49 1.08 3.27
N GLU A 132 5.98 1.87 2.32
CA GLU A 132 5.34 3.07 1.82
C GLU A 132 5.37 3.09 0.29
N VAL A 133 4.30 3.62 -0.31
CA VAL A 133 4.19 3.76 -1.75
C VAL A 133 3.63 5.14 -2.07
N LEU A 134 4.36 5.90 -2.86
CA LEU A 134 3.92 7.17 -3.43
C LEU A 134 3.59 6.99 -4.91
N VAL A 135 2.35 7.32 -5.31
CA VAL A 135 1.90 7.20 -6.71
C VAL A 135 1.52 8.56 -7.29
N VAL A 136 2.41 9.13 -8.10
CA VAL A 136 2.19 10.37 -8.84
C VAL A 136 1.76 10.05 -10.28
N THR A 137 0.56 10.49 -10.67
CA THR A 137 0.01 10.18 -12.01
C THR A 137 -0.87 11.32 -12.52
N PRO A 138 -1.06 11.46 -13.84
CA PRO A 138 -2.06 12.37 -14.41
C PRO A 138 -3.49 12.07 -13.96
N ARG A 139 -4.40 13.01 -14.21
CA ARG A 139 -5.84 12.86 -13.97
C ARG A 139 -6.38 11.68 -14.80
N ARG A 140 -7.33 10.92 -14.24
CA ARG A 140 -8.01 9.77 -14.89
C ARG A 140 -7.14 8.55 -15.19
N TRP A 141 -5.95 8.45 -14.61
CA TRP A 141 -5.07 7.27 -14.75
C TRP A 141 -5.53 6.03 -13.96
N GLY A 142 -6.80 5.96 -13.54
CA GLY A 142 -7.37 4.80 -12.83
C GLY A 142 -6.93 4.62 -11.37
N LYS A 143 -6.33 5.63 -10.73
CA LYS A 143 -5.84 5.55 -9.34
C LYS A 143 -6.95 5.16 -8.35
N THR A 144 -8.06 5.90 -8.33
CA THR A 144 -9.17 5.66 -7.39
C THR A 144 -9.73 4.24 -7.53
N THR A 145 -9.95 3.79 -8.76
CA THR A 145 -10.40 2.41 -9.02
C THR A 145 -9.40 1.37 -8.54
N SER A 146 -8.10 1.61 -8.74
CA SER A 146 -7.05 0.69 -8.26
C SER A 146 -7.03 0.58 -6.74
N VAL A 147 -7.14 1.73 -6.05
CA VAL A 147 -7.24 1.75 -4.58
C VAL A 147 -8.49 1.01 -4.13
N ALA A 148 -9.64 1.25 -4.75
CA ALA A 148 -10.88 0.58 -4.40
C ALA A 148 -10.82 -0.95 -4.61
N MET A 149 -10.28 -1.40 -5.74
CA MET A 149 -10.09 -2.84 -6.03
C MET A 149 -9.15 -3.48 -5.03
N PHE A 150 -8.00 -2.86 -4.77
CA PHE A 150 -7.01 -3.40 -3.85
C PHE A 150 -7.53 -3.48 -2.41
N VAL A 151 -8.17 -2.41 -1.92
CA VAL A 151 -8.74 -2.39 -0.57
C VAL A 151 -9.86 -3.43 -0.44
N ALA A 152 -10.74 -3.56 -1.43
CA ALA A 152 -11.77 -4.59 -1.44
C ALA A 152 -11.16 -6.00 -1.40
N ALA A 153 -10.16 -6.27 -2.23
CA ALA A 153 -9.48 -7.57 -2.27
C ALA A 153 -8.76 -7.87 -0.95
N LEU A 154 -8.09 -6.88 -0.36
CA LEU A 154 -7.40 -7.01 0.93
C LEU A 154 -8.38 -7.36 2.06
N LEU A 155 -9.52 -6.65 2.13
CA LEU A 155 -10.58 -6.93 3.10
C LEU A 155 -11.25 -8.29 2.87
N LEU A 156 -11.27 -8.82 1.65
CA LEU A 156 -11.84 -10.15 1.37
C LEU A 156 -10.83 -11.28 1.58
N ALA A 157 -9.53 -11.00 1.46
CA ALA A 157 -8.48 -12.01 1.55
C ALA A 157 -7.89 -12.18 2.95
N VAL A 158 -7.66 -11.09 3.68
CA VAL A 158 -6.85 -11.09 4.90
C VAL A 158 -7.75 -11.06 6.15
N PRO A 159 -7.61 -12.03 7.07
CA PRO A 159 -8.40 -12.07 8.31
C PRO A 159 -8.07 -10.90 9.24
N ASP A 160 -9.07 -10.42 9.99
CA ASP A 160 -8.95 -9.38 11.02
C ASP A 160 -8.33 -8.05 10.53
N MET A 161 -8.32 -7.83 9.21
CA MET A 161 -7.73 -6.65 8.59
C MET A 161 -8.59 -5.41 8.81
N TRP A 162 -7.93 -4.29 9.08
CA TRP A 162 -8.55 -2.98 9.06
C TRP A 162 -7.77 -2.00 8.19
N VAL A 163 -8.48 -1.17 7.43
CA VAL A 163 -7.89 -0.22 6.49
C VAL A 163 -8.50 1.16 6.71
N SER A 164 -7.65 2.18 6.80
CA SER A 164 -8.10 3.58 6.84
C SER A 164 -7.65 4.30 5.59
N VAL A 165 -8.59 4.94 4.90
CA VAL A 165 -8.31 5.73 3.70
C VAL A 165 -8.64 7.19 3.94
N PHE A 166 -7.73 8.08 3.55
CA PHE A 166 -7.89 9.52 3.64
C PHE A 166 -7.95 10.12 2.24
N SER A 167 -8.89 11.04 2.01
CA SER A 167 -9.07 11.67 0.69
C SER A 167 -9.53 13.11 0.83
N THR A 168 -9.39 13.91 -0.24
CA THR A 168 -9.72 15.33 -0.19
C THR A 168 -11.22 15.56 -0.18
N GLY A 169 -11.76 15.90 1.00
CA GLY A 169 -13.15 16.28 1.22
C GLY A 169 -14.14 15.11 1.24
N GLN A 170 -15.32 15.37 1.81
CA GLN A 170 -16.31 14.33 2.11
C GLN A 170 -16.85 13.60 0.87
N ARG A 171 -17.04 14.32 -0.25
CA ARG A 171 -17.57 13.70 -1.47
C ARG A 171 -16.61 12.64 -2.04
N ALA A 172 -15.30 12.88 -1.95
CA ALA A 172 -14.31 11.93 -2.43
C ALA A 172 -14.23 10.69 -1.52
N SER A 173 -14.26 10.88 -0.20
CA SER A 173 -14.19 9.78 0.77
C SER A 173 -15.40 8.87 0.69
N SER A 174 -16.61 9.44 0.64
CA SER A 174 -17.85 8.66 0.50
C SER A 174 -17.92 7.93 -0.85
N SER A 175 -17.50 8.57 -1.94
CA SER A 175 -17.47 7.94 -3.27
C SER A 175 -16.49 6.76 -3.34
N LEU A 176 -15.34 6.84 -2.68
CA LEU A 176 -14.40 5.73 -2.61
C LEU A 176 -14.95 4.56 -1.79
N LEU A 177 -15.58 4.85 -0.64
CA LEU A 177 -16.21 3.82 0.20
C LEU A 177 -17.33 3.10 -0.56
N GLU A 178 -18.16 3.85 -1.30
CA GLU A 178 -19.16 3.31 -2.22
C GLU A 178 -18.53 2.39 -3.26
N GLN A 179 -17.43 2.82 -3.88
CA GLN A 179 -16.74 2.03 -4.89
C GLN A 179 -16.20 0.72 -4.32
N VAL A 180 -15.62 0.72 -3.12
CA VAL A 180 -15.18 -0.50 -2.43
C VAL A 180 -16.36 -1.44 -2.16
N CYS A 181 -17.49 -0.91 -1.66
CA CYS A 181 -18.68 -1.72 -1.42
C CYS A 181 -19.21 -2.36 -2.72
N LYS A 182 -19.18 -1.62 -3.83
CA LYS A 182 -19.54 -2.16 -5.16
C LYS A 182 -18.63 -3.31 -5.58
N MET A 183 -17.30 -3.18 -5.39
CA MET A 183 -16.36 -4.28 -5.67
C MET A 183 -16.68 -5.51 -4.84
N VAL A 184 -16.94 -5.34 -3.54
CA VAL A 184 -17.31 -6.45 -2.65
C VAL A 184 -18.59 -7.13 -3.13
N CYS A 185 -19.62 -6.38 -3.54
CA CYS A 185 -20.86 -6.94 -4.05
C CYS A 185 -20.73 -7.70 -5.37
N HIS A 186 -19.68 -7.49 -6.16
CA HIS A 186 -19.44 -8.25 -7.40
C HIS A 186 -18.98 -9.69 -7.15
N VAL A 187 -18.44 -9.97 -5.97
CA VAL A 187 -17.99 -11.32 -5.61
C VAL A 187 -19.19 -12.17 -5.19
N PRO A 188 -19.22 -13.48 -5.51
CA PRO A 188 -20.27 -14.39 -5.02
C PRO A 188 -20.44 -14.29 -3.50
N GLN A 189 -21.70 -14.10 -3.07
CA GLN A 189 -22.08 -13.89 -1.66
C GLN A 189 -21.48 -12.63 -1.01
N GLY A 190 -20.83 -11.73 -1.77
CA GLY A 190 -20.16 -10.56 -1.23
C GLY A 190 -21.11 -9.56 -0.54
N SER A 191 -22.33 -9.39 -1.06
CA SER A 191 -23.35 -8.56 -0.42
C SER A 191 -23.72 -9.06 0.98
N THR A 192 -23.81 -10.38 1.18
CA THR A 192 -24.11 -11.00 2.48
C THR A 192 -22.95 -10.90 3.48
N ARG A 193 -21.74 -10.61 2.99
CA ARG A 193 -20.58 -10.35 3.84
C ARG A 193 -20.59 -8.95 4.42
N ILE A 194 -21.34 -7.99 3.88
CA ILE A 194 -21.42 -6.64 4.45
C ILE A 194 -22.32 -6.68 5.70
N LEU A 195 -21.71 -6.50 6.88
CA LEU A 195 -22.41 -6.53 8.17
C LEU A 195 -23.08 -5.21 8.50
N ARG A 196 -22.37 -4.11 8.25
CA ARG A 196 -22.79 -2.76 8.57
C ARG A 196 -22.08 -1.78 7.66
N ARG A 197 -22.79 -0.75 7.23
CA ARG A 197 -22.25 0.33 6.41
C ARG A 197 -22.83 1.67 6.85
N ASN A 198 -22.00 2.70 6.90
CA ASN A 198 -22.44 4.09 6.98
C ASN A 198 -21.68 4.93 5.93
N GLN A 199 -21.66 6.26 6.08
CA GLN A 199 -20.99 7.17 5.15
C GLN A 199 -19.45 7.17 5.22
N GLU A 200 -18.88 6.66 6.31
CA GLU A 200 -17.44 6.74 6.62
C GLU A 200 -16.80 5.37 6.92
N GLN A 201 -17.59 4.32 7.13
CA GLN A 201 -17.08 3.01 7.49
C GLN A 201 -17.94 1.87 6.94
N VAL A 202 -17.29 0.75 6.67
CA VAL A 202 -17.93 -0.52 6.32
C VAL A 202 -17.29 -1.68 7.08
N PHE A 203 -18.13 -2.59 7.56
CA PHE A 203 -17.74 -3.81 8.25
C PHE A 203 -18.06 -5.01 7.36
N ILE A 204 -17.06 -5.86 7.14
CA ILE A 204 -17.14 -7.03 6.26
C ILE A 204 -16.87 -8.27 7.11
N ARG A 205 -17.75 -9.26 7.01
CA ARG A 205 -17.60 -10.59 7.59
C ARG A 205 -16.53 -11.36 6.82
N GLY A 206 -15.57 -11.89 7.55
CA GLY A 206 -14.58 -12.81 7.02
C GLY A 206 -15.09 -14.24 6.91
N ASP A 207 -14.17 -15.20 6.92
CA ASP A 207 -14.51 -16.62 6.74
C ASP A 207 -15.02 -17.26 8.06
N SER A 208 -14.65 -16.68 9.20
CA SER A 208 -15.13 -17.08 10.54
C SER A 208 -16.13 -16.04 11.08
N PRO A 209 -17.13 -16.43 11.88
CA PRO A 209 -18.04 -15.47 12.55
C PRO A 209 -17.33 -14.44 13.44
N ALA A 210 -16.15 -14.78 13.97
CA ALA A 210 -15.34 -13.87 14.79
C ALA A 210 -14.48 -12.90 13.96
N ASP A 211 -14.24 -13.22 12.68
CA ASP A 211 -13.41 -12.43 11.77
C ASP A 211 -14.23 -11.27 11.21
N VAL A 212 -14.00 -10.07 11.75
CA VAL A 212 -14.69 -8.84 11.37
C VAL A 212 -13.69 -7.80 10.87
N ARG A 213 -13.74 -7.57 9.56
CA ARG A 213 -12.80 -6.74 8.83
C ARG A 213 -13.41 -5.38 8.56
N ARG A 214 -12.59 -4.34 8.57
CA ARG A 214 -13.09 -2.96 8.70
C ARG A 214 -12.41 -2.05 7.71
N MET A 215 -13.20 -1.18 7.08
CA MET A 215 -12.64 -0.07 6.35
C MET A 215 -13.24 1.22 6.86
N TYR A 216 -12.37 2.22 7.02
CA TYR A 216 -12.72 3.58 7.32
C TYR A 216 -12.29 4.48 6.16
N SER A 217 -13.11 5.48 5.83
CA SER A 217 -12.87 6.45 4.77
C SER A 217 -13.15 7.84 5.33
N TYR A 218 -12.09 8.61 5.53
CA TYR A 218 -12.15 9.91 6.18
C TYR A 218 -11.87 11.05 5.19
N PRO A 219 -12.58 12.19 5.31
CA PRO A 219 -12.17 13.40 4.64
C PRO A 219 -10.91 13.95 5.32
N SER A 220 -9.86 14.22 4.54
CA SER A 220 -8.78 15.10 4.97
C SER A 220 -9.33 16.52 4.99
N SER A 221 -9.56 17.07 6.18
CA SER A 221 -9.86 18.50 6.32
C SER A 221 -8.60 19.28 5.95
N VAL A 222 -8.60 19.92 4.80
CA VAL A 222 -7.68 21.04 4.56
C VAL A 222 -8.30 22.20 5.33
N GLN A 223 -8.01 22.30 6.63
CA GLN A 223 -8.04 23.62 7.25
C GLN A 223 -6.94 24.39 6.54
N ALA A 224 -7.27 25.03 5.43
CA ALA A 224 -6.52 26.18 5.00
C ALA A 224 -6.65 27.13 6.18
N ASP A 225 -5.56 27.28 6.93
CA ASP A 225 -5.41 28.39 7.87
C ASP A 225 -5.66 29.64 7.02
N ASN A 226 -6.91 30.12 7.04
CA ASN A 226 -7.36 31.26 6.28
C ASN A 226 -6.81 32.51 6.95
N GLY A 227 -5.47 32.66 6.98
CA GLY A 227 -4.75 33.87 7.35
C GLY A 227 -5.33 34.66 8.51
N LYS A 228 -5.98 34.01 9.49
CA LYS A 228 -6.41 34.69 10.71
C LYS A 228 -5.13 34.88 11.46
N ALA A 229 -4.59 36.09 11.34
CA ALA A 229 -3.51 36.58 12.18
C ALA A 229 -3.72 36.01 13.58
N LEU A 230 -2.70 35.29 14.06
CA LEU A 230 -2.67 34.80 15.43
C LEU A 230 -3.13 35.95 16.33
N PRO A 231 -4.21 35.81 17.12
CA PRO A 231 -4.60 36.84 18.05
C PRO A 231 -3.38 37.11 18.93
N ALA A 232 -2.98 38.37 19.00
CA ALA A 232 -1.85 38.82 19.80
C ALA A 232 -1.94 38.16 21.17
N THR A 233 -0.90 37.44 21.55
CA THR A 233 -0.77 36.72 22.80
C THR A 233 -1.09 37.66 23.97
N THR A 234 -2.30 37.56 24.53
CA THR A 234 -2.48 37.89 25.93
C THR A 234 -1.74 36.82 26.71
N ARG A 235 -0.62 37.25 27.31
CA ARG A 235 0.01 36.56 28.43
C ARG A 235 -1.08 36.27 29.45
N ASP A 236 -1.46 35.02 29.61
CA ASP A 236 -1.56 34.41 30.94
C ASP A 236 -1.73 32.90 30.84
N GLY A 237 -1.03 32.23 31.75
CA GLY A 237 -0.77 30.81 31.68
C GLY A 237 -1.99 29.98 31.99
N ASP A 238 -2.43 29.18 31.03
CA ASP A 238 -3.00 27.87 31.32
C ASP A 238 -2.73 26.92 30.15
N ARG A 239 -1.57 26.24 30.19
CA ARG A 239 -1.24 25.16 29.25
C ARG A 239 -1.99 23.90 29.68
N ARG A 240 -3.27 23.80 29.32
CA ARG A 240 -3.89 22.50 29.08
C ARG A 240 -3.89 22.23 27.58
N SER A 241 -3.05 21.26 27.21
CA SER A 241 -2.84 20.75 25.87
C SER A 241 -4.17 20.43 25.17
N ALA A 242 -4.44 21.08 24.05
CA ALA A 242 -5.56 20.80 23.15
C ALA A 242 -5.33 19.54 22.27
N TYR A 243 -4.41 18.66 22.65
CA TYR A 243 -4.23 17.33 22.06
C TYR A 243 -4.85 16.24 22.94
N GLY A 244 -6.08 16.49 23.39
CA GLY A 244 -6.95 15.47 24.00
C GLY A 244 -7.52 14.54 22.94
N SER A 245 -6.84 13.41 22.76
CA SER A 245 -7.39 12.10 22.40
C SER A 245 -8.40 11.97 21.25
N VAL A 246 -7.86 11.83 20.03
CA VAL A 246 -8.54 11.09 18.94
C VAL A 246 -8.78 9.61 19.33
N LEU A 247 -8.06 9.11 20.34
CA LEU A 247 -8.18 7.74 20.85
C LEU A 247 -9.31 7.53 21.87
N ASP A 248 -9.82 8.56 22.56
CA ASP A 248 -10.87 8.38 23.60
C ASP A 248 -12.29 8.26 23.01
N ARG A 249 -12.45 8.44 21.70
CA ARG A 249 -13.77 8.31 21.03
C ARG A 249 -14.09 6.86 20.62
N PHE A 250 -13.18 5.91 20.85
CA PHE A 250 -13.32 4.52 20.37
C PHE A 250 -14.17 3.59 21.27
N GLU A 251 -14.44 3.93 22.53
CA GLU A 251 -15.16 3.02 23.46
C GLU A 251 -16.69 3.17 23.46
N TRP A 252 -17.28 4.15 22.75
CA TRP A 252 -18.70 4.51 22.97
C TRP A 252 -19.72 4.00 21.93
N LEU A 253 -19.33 3.19 20.93
CA LEU A 253 -20.22 2.83 19.80
C LEU A 253 -20.68 1.36 19.77
N SER A 254 -20.59 0.65 20.90
CA SER A 254 -20.95 -0.77 21.02
C SER A 254 -22.47 -1.05 21.11
N ALA A 255 -23.34 -0.04 21.15
CA ALA A 255 -24.76 -0.27 21.40
C ALA A 255 -25.69 0.74 20.68
N ARG A 256 -25.87 0.59 19.36
CA ARG A 256 -27.17 0.81 18.69
C ARG A 256 -27.11 0.59 17.18
N ASP A 257 -28.23 0.08 16.69
CA ASP A 257 -28.71 0.03 15.30
C ASP A 257 -28.22 -1.12 14.41
N ARG A 258 -28.99 -2.22 14.50
CA ARG A 258 -29.14 -3.24 13.46
C ARG A 258 -30.03 -2.65 12.36
N GLY A 259 -29.43 -1.94 11.42
CA GLY A 259 -30.10 -1.55 10.17
C GLY A 259 -29.76 -2.57 9.08
N GLU A 260 -30.69 -3.45 8.75
CA GLU A 260 -30.56 -4.42 7.66
C GLU A 260 -30.63 -3.71 6.29
N CYS A 261 -29.63 -3.93 5.43
CA CYS A 261 -29.66 -3.49 4.03
C CYS A 261 -30.59 -4.38 3.20
N ARG A 262 -31.51 -3.77 2.44
CA ARG A 262 -32.39 -4.50 1.52
C ARG A 262 -31.71 -4.76 0.17
N PRO A 263 -31.93 -5.92 -0.47
CA PRO A 263 -31.44 -6.18 -1.82
C PRO A 263 -32.30 -5.40 -2.83
N GLY A 264 -31.72 -4.35 -3.45
CA GLY A 264 -32.42 -3.55 -4.47
C GLY A 264 -31.66 -2.31 -4.97
N ASP A 265 -30.71 -1.79 -4.20
CA ASP A 265 -30.06 -0.49 -4.50
C ASP A 265 -28.87 -0.54 -5.48
N ILE A 266 -28.78 -1.58 -6.32
CA ILE A 266 -27.72 -1.65 -7.34
C ILE A 266 -28.28 -1.10 -8.65
N GLY A 267 -28.17 0.22 -8.82
CA GLY A 267 -28.35 0.86 -10.12
C GLY A 267 -27.33 0.30 -11.12
N THR A 268 -27.83 -0.28 -12.20
CA THR A 268 -27.09 -0.62 -13.42
C THR A 268 -26.58 0.67 -14.07
N PHE A 269 -25.33 0.65 -14.51
CA PHE A 269 -24.79 1.61 -15.49
C PHE A 269 -25.26 1.25 -16.89
#